data_AF-A0A7C2UG72-F1
#
_entry.id   AF-A0A7C2UG72-F1
#
_cell.length_a   1.000
_cell.length_b   1.000
_cell.length_c   1.000
_cell.angle_alpha   90.00
_cell.angle_beta   90.00
_cell.angle_gamma   90.00
#
_symmetry.space_group_name_H-M   'P 1'
#
loop_
_entity.id
_entity.type
_entity.pdbx_description
1 polymer ?
#
loop_
_entity_poly.entity_id
_entity_poly.type
_entity_poly.pdbx_seq_one_letter_code
_entity_poly.pdbx_strand_id
1 'polypeptide(L)'
;MEDLELIVSVGTSTLNWMRRLSKSLTFPQGWLPDPAACSANAQPPSQQYWIPRLANNLGAQRTNAELDSTRRWLEQTRVKAASIRRVHLIVSDTPSARWVADVLPSLFRKLLGNNALEVERHEVKGLDPGAQMAGGQALVELVRVAGKVIRQVQERGHQPVINGTAGFKAETTLLSLLGFMMGADVFYLHEQMEQAVVFPAPPINWDYSRVSEEDIQFLRRVGTNPTPEVALVELRAEKPMHHLWPFLERVTINGESYWAITPLGELLLQSTGIQSEVDLPARSPDENCSFSVAAKERGHMPEDAEDIAADICRRLPFVRKVQLIGWKPFRDRLEEGVLSPQPSDKETRVVRLQLQSKRRQDLLLRFLLHTTAETDEQWRAARFKAAQEYGRTHLAMEERPREGPGDRRLQWTAPTPGHTRLDNLQAALARVAAAEAEAEAVRAENERLRSEVETLRSALRKEREQAGRKDRQIGQLKKRIEELEARLVKRRGERAGSGEQLQRGDNRSVQRHAGERDHTQNSFRA
;
A
#
# COMPACT_ATOMS: atom_id res chain seq x y z
N MET A 1 -8.26 -27.93 8.19
CA MET A 1 -7.14 -26.99 8.28
C MET A 1 -6.85 -26.59 6.86
N GLU A 2 -6.91 -25.29 6.58
CA GLU A 2 -6.64 -24.75 5.26
C GLU A 2 -5.17 -24.97 4.91
N ASP A 3 -4.92 -25.38 3.67
CA ASP A 3 -3.58 -25.45 3.12
C ASP A 3 -3.09 -24.02 2.90
N LEU A 4 -1.90 -23.70 3.41
CA LEU A 4 -1.34 -22.36 3.42
C LEU A 4 -0.16 -22.26 2.43
N GLU A 5 -0.01 -21.12 1.79
CA GLU A 5 1.23 -20.77 1.09
C GLU A 5 1.76 -19.43 1.58
N LEU A 6 3.04 -19.44 1.95
CA LEU A 6 3.69 -18.30 2.59
C LEU A 6 4.36 -17.42 1.54
N ILE A 7 4.09 -16.12 1.54
CA ILE A 7 4.71 -15.12 0.66
C ILE A 7 5.66 -14.26 1.50
N VAL A 8 6.93 -14.22 1.14
CA VAL A 8 7.99 -13.58 1.92
C VAL A 8 8.79 -12.63 1.03
N SER A 9 8.86 -11.35 1.38
CA SER A 9 9.85 -10.46 0.78
C SER A 9 11.24 -10.76 1.33
N VAL A 10 12.22 -10.87 0.44
CA VAL A 10 13.59 -11.23 0.78
C VAL A 10 14.43 -9.98 0.97
N GLY A 11 14.88 -9.77 2.20
CA GLY A 11 15.83 -8.73 2.53
C GLY A 11 17.27 -9.24 2.59
N THR A 12 18.17 -8.38 3.05
CA THR A 12 19.59 -8.70 3.28
C THR A 12 19.87 -9.18 4.70
N SER A 13 18.83 -9.45 5.51
CA SER A 13 18.97 -9.74 6.94
C SER A 13 19.76 -11.04 7.21
N THR A 14 19.70 -12.00 6.28
CA THR A 14 20.53 -13.22 6.29
C THR A 14 22.03 -12.91 6.21
N LEU A 15 22.45 -11.92 5.42
CA LEU A 15 23.85 -11.52 5.32
C LEU A 15 24.34 -10.90 6.64
N ASN A 16 23.50 -10.11 7.30
CA ASN A 16 23.79 -9.58 8.63
C ASN A 16 23.90 -10.68 9.67
N TRP A 17 23.05 -11.71 9.59
CA TRP A 17 23.15 -12.88 10.47
C TRP A 17 24.47 -13.64 10.26
N MET A 18 24.87 -13.89 9.01
CA MET A 18 26.19 -14.46 8.70
C MET A 18 27.31 -13.64 9.30
N ARG A 19 27.29 -12.31 9.12
CA ARG A 19 28.28 -11.40 9.70
C ARG A 19 28.40 -11.55 11.21
N ARG A 20 27.29 -11.75 11.93
CA ARG A 20 27.31 -11.97 13.39
C ARG A 20 27.94 -13.31 13.75
N LEU A 21 27.65 -14.37 12.99
CA LEU A 21 28.24 -15.70 13.22
C LEU A 21 29.74 -15.73 12.91
N SER A 22 30.18 -14.94 11.94
CA SER A 22 31.57 -14.78 11.57
C SER A 22 32.10 -13.43 12.00
N LYS A 23 32.53 -13.32 13.25
CA LYS A 23 33.18 -12.14 13.83
C LYS A 23 34.34 -11.55 12.98
N SER A 24 34.79 -12.21 11.91
CA SER A 24 35.92 -11.88 11.05
C SER A 24 35.63 -11.77 9.53
N LEU A 25 34.40 -11.99 9.04
CA LEU A 25 34.17 -11.91 7.59
C LEU A 25 33.92 -10.47 7.14
N THR A 26 34.87 -9.96 6.37
CA THR A 26 34.68 -8.82 5.48
C THR A 26 33.91 -9.30 4.25
N PHE A 27 32.69 -8.80 4.07
CA PHE A 27 31.97 -8.99 2.81
C PHE A 27 32.68 -8.17 1.71
N PRO A 28 32.76 -8.65 0.47
CA PRO A 28 33.30 -7.88 -0.63
C PRO A 28 32.61 -6.50 -0.74
N GLN A 29 33.38 -5.48 -1.11
CA GLN A 29 32.83 -4.16 -1.40
C GLN A 29 31.74 -4.30 -2.49
N GLY A 30 30.52 -3.85 -2.20
CA GLY A 30 29.35 -4.02 -3.08
C GLY A 30 28.33 -5.10 -2.68
N TRP A 31 28.59 -5.90 -1.63
CA TRP A 31 27.62 -6.87 -1.09
C TRP A 31 26.69 -6.30 -0.01
N LEU A 32 27.16 -5.28 0.70
CA LEU A 32 26.34 -4.41 1.55
C LEU A 32 25.87 -3.22 0.69
N PRO A 33 24.76 -2.55 1.04
CA PRO A 33 24.23 -1.44 0.27
C PRO A 33 25.13 -0.21 0.47
N ASP A 34 26.31 -0.24 -0.17
CA ASP A 34 26.95 0.97 -0.64
C ASP A 34 26.54 1.10 -2.12
N PRO A 35 25.54 1.95 -2.40
CA PRO A 35 24.99 2.15 -3.74
C PRO A 35 26.03 2.51 -4.81
N ALA A 36 27.18 3.05 -4.41
CA ALA A 36 28.22 3.49 -5.32
C ALA A 36 29.24 2.39 -5.66
N ALA A 37 29.15 1.19 -5.05
CA ALA A 37 30.24 0.22 -5.03
C ALA A 37 29.87 -1.21 -5.47
N CYS A 38 28.67 -1.45 -6.02
CA CYS A 38 28.30 -2.76 -6.54
C CYS A 38 29.14 -3.16 -7.76
N SER A 39 30.29 -3.82 -7.55
CA SER A 39 31.00 -4.49 -8.64
C SER A 39 30.39 -5.86 -8.89
N ALA A 40 30.00 -6.14 -10.14
CA ALA A 40 29.46 -7.44 -10.56
C ALA A 40 30.44 -8.61 -10.41
N ASN A 41 31.70 -8.35 -10.01
CA ASN A 41 32.81 -9.29 -10.06
C ASN A 41 33.17 -9.94 -8.71
N ALA A 42 32.48 -9.59 -7.61
CA ALA A 42 32.74 -10.18 -6.31
C ALA A 42 32.16 -11.61 -6.21
N GLN A 43 33.02 -12.59 -5.91
CA GLN A 43 32.55 -13.97 -5.70
C GLN A 43 31.65 -14.07 -4.46
N PRO A 44 30.48 -14.72 -4.57
CA PRO A 44 29.62 -14.97 -3.42
C PRO A 44 30.26 -15.91 -2.39
N PRO A 45 29.89 -15.78 -1.10
CA PRO A 45 30.23 -16.78 -0.11
C PRO A 45 29.69 -18.16 -0.53
N SER A 46 30.48 -19.20 -0.32
CA SER A 46 30.09 -20.57 -0.68
C SER A 46 28.83 -21.01 0.07
N GLN A 47 27.78 -21.35 -0.67
CA GLN A 47 26.52 -21.86 -0.10
C GLN A 47 26.75 -23.18 0.65
N GLN A 48 27.62 -24.05 0.12
CA GLN A 48 27.98 -25.34 0.75
C GLN A 48 28.58 -25.14 2.14
N TYR A 49 29.32 -24.05 2.35
CA TYR A 49 29.89 -23.70 3.65
C TYR A 49 28.84 -23.10 4.60
N TRP A 50 27.98 -22.22 4.08
CA TRP A 50 27.08 -21.43 4.93
C TRP A 50 25.78 -22.10 5.29
N ILE A 51 25.15 -22.86 4.40
CA ILE A 51 23.86 -23.50 4.66
C ILE A 51 23.92 -24.37 5.93
N PRO A 52 24.90 -25.29 6.12
CA PRO A 52 24.96 -26.10 7.33
C PRO A 52 25.15 -25.27 8.61
N ARG A 53 25.97 -24.21 8.54
CA ARG A 53 26.23 -23.32 9.68
C ARG A 53 24.98 -22.54 10.09
N LEU A 54 24.26 -21.98 9.12
CA LEU A 54 23.00 -21.27 9.37
C LEU A 54 21.94 -22.23 9.89
N ALA A 55 21.78 -23.40 9.26
CA ALA A 55 20.83 -24.43 9.68
C ALA A 55 21.04 -24.90 11.12
N ASN A 56 22.30 -25.11 11.53
CA ASN A 56 22.66 -25.50 12.90
C ASN A 56 22.39 -24.40 13.95
N ASN A 57 22.18 -23.16 13.51
CA ASN A 57 21.92 -22.01 14.37
C ASN A 57 20.49 -21.47 14.24
N LEU A 58 19.55 -22.19 13.60
CA LEU A 58 18.16 -21.71 13.43
C LEU A 58 17.41 -21.47 14.75
N GLY A 59 17.85 -22.09 15.86
CA GLY A 59 17.31 -21.87 17.20
C GLY A 59 18.00 -20.75 18.00
N ALA A 60 19.02 -20.09 17.44
CA ALA A 60 19.69 -18.98 18.11
C ALA A 60 18.75 -17.75 18.18
N GLN A 61 18.85 -16.97 19.26
CA GLN A 61 18.17 -15.68 19.33
C GLN A 61 18.63 -14.78 18.17
N ARG A 62 17.67 -14.20 17.43
CA ARG A 62 17.89 -13.25 16.33
C ARG A 62 18.65 -13.87 15.15
N THR A 63 18.02 -14.78 14.42
CA THR A 63 18.48 -15.30 13.12
C THR A 63 18.31 -14.22 12.03
N ASN A 64 17.57 -14.49 10.96
CA ASN A 64 17.18 -13.52 9.95
C ASN A 64 15.70 -13.14 10.12
N ALA A 65 15.29 -12.02 9.55
CA ALA A 65 13.94 -11.50 9.69
C ALA A 65 12.90 -12.46 9.09
N GLU A 66 13.21 -13.10 7.97
CA GLU A 66 12.33 -13.99 7.22
C GLU A 66 11.95 -15.24 8.05
N LEU A 67 12.94 -15.92 8.63
CA LEU A 67 12.77 -17.17 9.37
C LEU A 67 12.33 -16.93 10.82
N ASP A 68 12.88 -15.92 11.50
CA ASP A 68 12.50 -15.65 12.90
C ASP A 68 11.03 -15.24 13.02
N SER A 69 10.57 -14.36 12.11
CA SER A 69 9.15 -13.97 12.08
C SER A 69 8.23 -15.14 11.74
N THR A 70 8.59 -15.97 10.75
CA THR A 70 7.81 -17.17 10.40
C THR A 70 7.74 -18.15 11.56
N ARG A 71 8.87 -18.42 12.23
CA ARG A 71 8.93 -19.30 13.41
C ARG A 71 8.03 -18.79 14.53
N ARG A 72 8.15 -17.51 14.90
CA ARG A 72 7.34 -16.90 15.97
C ARG A 72 5.86 -16.90 15.62
N TRP A 73 5.51 -16.62 14.37
CA TRP A 73 4.13 -16.70 13.90
C TRP A 73 3.55 -18.10 14.07
N LEU A 74 4.27 -19.14 13.64
CA LEU A 74 3.85 -20.55 13.81
C LEU A 74 3.65 -20.91 15.29
N GLU A 75 4.61 -20.54 16.14
CA GLU A 75 4.56 -20.80 17.58
C GLU A 75 3.36 -20.12 18.25
N GLN A 76 3.06 -18.87 17.88
CA GLN A 76 2.01 -18.08 18.52
C GLN A 76 0.61 -18.44 18.03
N THR A 77 0.43 -18.64 16.72
CA THR A 77 -0.87 -18.96 16.13
C THR A 77 -1.23 -20.44 16.25
N ARG A 78 -0.27 -21.29 16.63
CA ARG A 78 -0.41 -22.76 16.64
C ARG A 78 -0.76 -23.34 15.27
N VAL A 79 -0.49 -22.59 14.19
CA VAL A 79 -0.51 -23.12 12.83
C VAL A 79 0.54 -24.23 12.75
N LYS A 80 0.15 -25.38 12.20
CA LYS A 80 1.08 -26.51 12.06
C LYS A 80 2.00 -26.23 10.88
N ALA A 81 3.32 -26.35 11.05
CA ALA A 81 4.26 -26.19 9.93
C ALA A 81 3.90 -27.06 8.70
N ALA A 82 3.31 -28.24 8.93
CA ALA A 82 2.84 -29.15 7.88
C ALA A 82 1.67 -28.60 7.02
N SER A 83 0.97 -27.55 7.45
CA SER A 83 -0.05 -26.90 6.61
C SER A 83 0.56 -25.93 5.58
N ILE A 84 1.83 -25.55 5.73
CA ILE A 84 2.52 -24.73 4.74
C ILE A 84 2.97 -25.64 3.58
N ARG A 85 2.31 -25.50 2.43
CA ARG A 85 2.56 -26.32 1.24
C ARG A 85 3.71 -25.78 0.40
N ARG A 86 3.85 -24.46 0.34
CA ARG A 86 4.85 -23.77 -0.47
C ARG A 86 5.26 -22.45 0.18
N VAL A 87 6.49 -22.02 -0.11
CA VAL A 87 6.98 -20.67 0.20
C VAL A 87 7.31 -19.95 -1.10
N HIS A 88 6.78 -18.75 -1.28
CA HIS A 88 7.08 -17.83 -2.37
C HIS A 88 8.01 -16.73 -1.87
N LEU A 89 9.19 -16.63 -2.46
CA LEU A 89 10.17 -15.59 -2.17
C LEU A 89 10.05 -14.48 -3.21
N ILE A 90 9.72 -13.26 -2.77
CA ILE A 90 9.78 -12.05 -3.61
C ILE A 90 11.16 -11.43 -3.43
N VAL A 91 11.94 -11.34 -4.51
CA VAL A 91 13.38 -11.08 -4.46
C VAL A 91 13.74 -9.93 -5.37
N SER A 92 14.53 -8.95 -4.91
CA SER A 92 15.08 -7.92 -5.81
C SER A 92 16.11 -8.53 -6.77
N ASP A 93 16.32 -7.90 -7.92
CA ASP A 93 17.29 -8.30 -8.94
C ASP A 93 18.76 -8.02 -8.56
N THR A 94 19.03 -7.76 -7.28
CA THR A 94 20.37 -7.50 -6.75
C THR A 94 21.13 -8.79 -6.45
N PRO A 95 22.45 -8.88 -6.72
CA PRO A 95 23.23 -10.11 -6.47
C PRO A 95 23.13 -10.63 -5.03
N SER A 96 23.03 -9.73 -4.05
CA SER A 96 22.89 -10.07 -2.63
C SER A 96 21.53 -10.73 -2.34
N ALA A 97 20.44 -10.17 -2.85
CA ALA A 97 19.11 -10.76 -2.69
C ALA A 97 19.00 -12.11 -3.40
N ARG A 98 19.56 -12.23 -4.63
CA ARG A 98 19.62 -13.52 -5.35
C ARG A 98 20.32 -14.59 -4.51
N TRP A 99 21.47 -14.27 -3.94
CA TRP A 99 22.22 -15.21 -3.11
C TRP A 99 21.44 -15.62 -1.85
N VAL A 100 20.78 -14.68 -1.18
CA VAL A 100 19.95 -14.99 0.00
C VAL A 100 18.79 -15.91 -0.41
N ALA A 101 18.14 -15.63 -1.55
CA ALA A 101 17.06 -16.45 -2.06
C ALA A 101 17.50 -17.88 -2.46
N ASP A 102 18.77 -18.11 -2.76
CA ASP A 102 19.30 -19.45 -3.02
C ASP A 102 19.57 -20.23 -1.71
N VAL A 103 19.85 -19.52 -0.62
CA VAL A 103 20.12 -20.11 0.71
C VAL A 103 18.82 -20.41 1.47
N LEU A 104 17.85 -19.50 1.40
CA LEU A 104 16.58 -19.59 2.15
C LEU A 104 15.80 -20.90 1.95
N PRO A 105 15.71 -21.52 0.76
CA PRO A 105 15.00 -22.79 0.56
C PRO A 105 15.46 -23.90 1.51
N SER A 106 16.77 -24.04 1.70
CA SER A 106 17.34 -25.04 2.61
C SER A 106 16.99 -24.75 4.07
N LEU A 107 16.94 -23.47 4.44
CA LEU A 107 16.64 -23.05 5.80
C LEU A 107 15.13 -23.17 6.11
N PHE A 108 14.25 -22.83 5.17
CA PHE A 108 12.80 -23.03 5.32
C PHE A 108 12.44 -24.51 5.43
N ARG A 109 13.02 -25.39 4.60
CA ARG A 109 12.83 -26.85 4.71
C ARG A 109 13.20 -27.36 6.10
N LYS A 110 14.33 -26.89 6.64
CA LYS A 110 14.78 -27.25 7.99
C LYS A 110 13.86 -26.69 9.08
N LEU A 111 13.48 -25.41 8.97
CA LEU A 111 12.60 -24.73 9.93
C LEU A 111 11.22 -25.41 10.00
N LEU A 112 10.65 -25.74 8.85
CA LEU A 112 9.31 -26.32 8.73
C LEU A 112 9.30 -27.85 8.89
N GLY A 113 10.47 -28.48 9.02
CA GLY A 113 10.60 -29.93 9.13
C GLY A 113 10.13 -30.68 7.87
N ASN A 114 10.13 -30.04 6.71
CA ASN A 114 9.63 -30.57 5.45
C ASN A 114 10.70 -30.47 4.36
N ASN A 115 11.41 -31.57 4.10
CA ASN A 115 12.45 -31.62 3.05
C ASN A 115 11.88 -31.52 1.63
N ALA A 116 10.60 -31.85 1.44
CA ALA A 116 9.91 -31.76 0.16
C ALA A 116 9.21 -30.40 -0.05
N LEU A 117 9.40 -29.44 0.87
CA LEU A 117 8.84 -28.10 0.73
C LEU A 117 9.34 -27.46 -0.57
N GLU A 118 8.37 -27.06 -1.38
CA GLU A 118 8.60 -26.26 -2.56
C GLU A 118 8.82 -24.81 -2.16
N VAL A 119 9.89 -24.22 -2.70
CA VAL A 119 10.22 -22.81 -2.48
C VAL A 119 10.44 -22.19 -3.85
N GLU A 120 9.56 -21.28 -4.22
CA GLU A 120 9.53 -20.64 -5.53
C GLU A 120 10.04 -19.21 -5.42
N ARG A 121 10.85 -18.79 -6.38
CA ARG A 121 11.45 -17.46 -6.40
C ARG A 121 10.80 -16.60 -7.47
N HIS A 122 10.42 -15.39 -7.09
CA HIS A 122 9.82 -14.37 -7.94
C HIS A 122 10.70 -13.13 -7.91
N GLU A 123 11.44 -12.92 -8.99
CA GLU A 123 12.36 -11.78 -9.08
C GLU A 123 11.63 -10.51 -9.55
N VAL A 124 11.89 -9.40 -8.87
CA VAL A 124 11.35 -8.08 -9.21
C VAL A 124 12.50 -7.18 -9.64
N LYS A 125 12.37 -6.60 -10.84
CA LYS A 125 13.40 -5.75 -11.44
C LYS A 125 13.41 -4.35 -10.83
N GLY A 126 14.60 -3.79 -10.64
CA GLY A 126 14.77 -2.40 -10.23
C GLY A 126 14.43 -2.10 -8.76
N LEU A 127 14.22 -3.12 -7.93
CA LEU A 127 14.04 -2.97 -6.47
C LEU A 127 15.36 -2.74 -5.71
N ASP A 128 16.40 -2.22 -6.38
CA ASP A 128 17.68 -1.91 -5.73
C ASP A 128 17.54 -0.65 -4.84
N PRO A 129 17.77 -0.74 -3.51
CA PRO A 129 17.74 0.42 -2.62
C PRO A 129 18.81 1.47 -2.95
N GLY A 130 19.86 1.10 -3.70
CA GLY A 130 21.00 1.95 -4.01
C GLY A 130 20.88 2.75 -5.30
N ALA A 131 20.23 2.21 -6.33
CA ALA A 131 19.73 3.06 -7.40
C ALA A 131 18.77 4.05 -6.72
N GLN A 132 19.03 5.37 -6.81
CA GLN A 132 18.08 6.40 -6.37
C GLN A 132 16.69 5.90 -6.72
N MET A 133 15.84 5.52 -5.75
CA MET A 133 14.53 4.88 -6.00
C MET A 133 13.91 5.42 -7.29
N ALA A 134 14.18 4.75 -8.40
CA ALA A 134 14.10 5.38 -9.71
C ALA A 134 12.67 5.15 -10.19
N GLY A 135 11.78 5.92 -9.57
CA GLY A 135 10.35 5.95 -9.86
C GLY A 135 9.53 4.93 -9.07
N GLY A 136 8.23 5.22 -8.95
CA GLY A 136 7.24 4.25 -8.47
C GLY A 136 7.20 2.96 -9.28
N GLN A 137 7.89 2.88 -10.43
CA GLN A 137 7.88 1.74 -11.35
C GLN A 137 8.43 0.43 -10.78
N ALA A 138 9.48 0.46 -9.96
CA ALA A 138 9.96 -0.76 -9.29
C ALA A 138 8.93 -1.30 -8.28
N LEU A 139 8.23 -0.39 -7.60
CA LEU A 139 7.15 -0.73 -6.66
C LEU A 139 5.88 -1.17 -7.40
N VAL A 140 5.61 -0.67 -8.61
CA VAL A 140 4.57 -1.19 -9.51
C VAL A 140 4.85 -2.65 -9.86
N GLU A 141 6.08 -2.96 -10.27
CA GLU A 141 6.45 -4.34 -10.61
C GLU A 141 6.37 -5.27 -9.39
N LEU A 142 6.75 -4.79 -8.20
CA LEU A 142 6.54 -5.53 -6.95
C LEU A 142 5.07 -5.89 -6.75
N VAL A 143 4.17 -4.91 -6.85
CA VAL A 143 2.72 -5.12 -6.67
C VAL A 143 2.18 -6.10 -7.71
N ARG A 144 2.65 -6.01 -8.96
CA ARG A 144 2.26 -6.90 -10.06
C ARG A 144 2.68 -8.35 -9.82
N VAL A 145 3.95 -8.55 -9.46
CA VAL A 145 4.52 -9.88 -9.18
C VAL A 145 3.83 -10.50 -7.97
N ALA A 146 3.71 -9.75 -6.87
CA ALA A 146 3.04 -10.24 -5.67
C ALA A 146 1.56 -10.53 -5.90
N GLY A 147 0.85 -9.68 -6.66
CA GLY A 147 -0.57 -9.88 -6.98
C GLY A 147 -0.79 -11.13 -7.82
N LYS A 148 0.12 -11.42 -8.74
CA LYS A 148 0.12 -12.69 -9.50
C LYS A 148 0.31 -13.89 -8.58
N VAL A 149 1.26 -13.84 -7.66
CA VAL A 149 1.51 -14.93 -6.69
C VAL A 149 0.28 -15.17 -5.82
N ILE A 150 -0.31 -14.11 -5.24
CA ILE A 150 -1.51 -14.23 -4.40
C ILE A 150 -2.65 -14.89 -5.18
N ARG A 151 -2.89 -14.48 -6.43
CA ARG A 151 -3.92 -15.13 -7.28
C ARG A 151 -3.63 -16.60 -7.53
N GLN A 152 -2.40 -16.95 -7.88
CA GLN A 152 -2.02 -18.34 -8.14
C GLN A 152 -2.21 -19.24 -6.91
N VAL A 153 -1.93 -18.71 -5.71
CA VAL A 153 -2.19 -19.42 -4.43
C VAL A 153 -3.69 -19.66 -4.27
N GLN A 154 -4.51 -18.63 -4.48
CA GLN A 154 -5.96 -18.71 -4.35
C GLN A 154 -6.59 -19.64 -5.40
N GLU A 155 -6.09 -19.65 -6.64
CA GLU A 155 -6.52 -20.56 -7.72
C GLU A 155 -6.25 -22.03 -7.37
N ARG A 156 -5.23 -22.31 -6.56
CA ARG A 156 -4.98 -23.65 -6.00
C ARG A 156 -5.91 -24.00 -4.82
N GLY A 157 -6.77 -23.06 -4.40
CA GLY A 157 -7.64 -23.23 -3.24
C GLY A 157 -6.90 -23.16 -1.90
N HIS A 158 -5.69 -22.60 -1.88
CA HIS A 158 -4.88 -22.41 -0.68
C HIS A 158 -5.03 -20.99 -0.14
N GLN A 159 -4.79 -20.79 1.15
CA GLN A 159 -4.83 -19.47 1.79
C GLN A 159 -3.45 -18.79 1.69
N PRO A 160 -3.35 -17.63 1.01
CA PRO A 160 -2.12 -16.86 0.98
C PRO A 160 -1.87 -16.18 2.32
N VAL A 161 -0.63 -16.29 2.83
CA VAL A 161 -0.17 -15.62 4.05
C VAL A 161 1.08 -14.83 3.75
N ILE A 162 1.07 -13.52 4.01
CA ILE A 162 2.19 -12.61 3.75
C ILE A 162 2.98 -12.39 5.04
N ASN A 163 4.29 -12.59 4.95
CA ASN A 163 5.23 -12.14 5.96
C ASN A 163 5.65 -10.68 5.68
N GLY A 164 5.04 -9.74 6.39
CA GLY A 164 5.33 -8.31 6.28
C GLY A 164 6.58 -7.84 7.04
N THR A 165 7.36 -8.75 7.65
CA THR A 165 8.50 -8.40 8.51
C THR A 165 9.76 -8.05 7.73
N ALA A 166 10.12 -8.88 6.76
CA ALA A 166 11.37 -8.78 6.02
C ALA A 166 11.19 -7.95 4.74
N GLY A 167 12.25 -7.25 4.32
CA GLY A 167 12.23 -6.37 3.15
C GLY A 167 12.32 -4.88 3.51
N PHE A 168 12.25 -4.02 2.49
CA PHE A 168 12.27 -2.57 2.70
C PHE A 168 10.88 -2.06 3.14
N LYS A 169 10.81 -0.99 3.94
CA LYS A 169 9.54 -0.50 4.51
C LYS A 169 8.48 -0.16 3.46
N ALA A 170 8.88 0.42 2.32
CA ALA A 170 7.96 0.72 1.23
C ALA A 170 7.38 -0.56 0.61
N GLU A 171 8.23 -1.58 0.42
CA GLU A 171 7.84 -2.87 -0.15
C GLU A 171 6.86 -3.59 0.78
N THR A 172 7.20 -3.73 2.06
CA THR A 172 6.36 -4.46 3.03
C THR A 172 5.02 -3.76 3.26
N THR A 173 5.00 -2.42 3.20
CA THR A 173 3.74 -1.65 3.27
C THR A 173 2.85 -1.96 2.07
N LEU A 174 3.39 -1.95 0.85
CA LEU A 174 2.62 -2.25 -0.36
C LEU A 174 2.17 -3.71 -0.42
N LEU A 175 3.03 -4.66 -0.03
CA LEU A 175 2.67 -6.08 0.05
C LEU A 175 1.56 -6.32 1.07
N SER A 176 1.63 -5.66 2.24
CA SER A 176 0.59 -5.78 3.26
C SER A 176 -0.75 -5.23 2.76
N LEU A 177 -0.73 -4.04 2.15
CA LEU A 177 -1.93 -3.43 1.59
C LEU A 177 -2.53 -4.29 0.47
N LEU A 178 -1.70 -4.81 -0.44
CA LEU A 178 -2.13 -5.74 -1.48
C LEU A 178 -2.76 -7.00 -0.88
N GLY A 179 -2.13 -7.57 0.15
CA GLY A 179 -2.63 -8.73 0.87
C GLY A 179 -4.01 -8.49 1.44
N PHE A 180 -4.18 -7.40 2.19
CA PHE A 180 -5.47 -7.01 2.77
C PHE A 180 -6.57 -6.88 1.71
N MET A 181 -6.26 -6.23 0.60
CA MET A 181 -7.23 -6.01 -0.47
C MET A 181 -7.58 -7.28 -1.25
N MET A 182 -6.64 -8.23 -1.32
CA MET A 182 -6.84 -9.50 -2.02
C MET A 182 -7.29 -10.63 -1.08
N GLY A 183 -7.49 -10.36 0.22
CA GLY A 183 -7.93 -11.36 1.19
C GLY A 183 -6.84 -12.31 1.68
N ALA A 184 -5.57 -11.92 1.57
CA ALA A 184 -4.45 -12.62 2.20
C ALA A 184 -4.28 -12.18 3.65
N ASP A 185 -3.91 -13.12 4.52
CA ASP A 185 -3.52 -12.78 5.89
C ASP A 185 -2.13 -12.17 5.88
N VAL A 186 -1.87 -11.24 6.79
CA VAL A 186 -0.55 -10.60 6.91
C VAL A 186 -0.08 -10.73 8.35
N PHE A 187 1.16 -11.14 8.55
CA PHE A 187 1.78 -11.07 9.88
C PHE A 187 3.07 -10.25 9.85
N TYR A 188 3.36 -9.59 10.97
CA TYR A 188 4.52 -8.74 11.16
C TYR A 188 5.14 -8.99 12.53
N LEU A 189 6.45 -9.21 12.59
CA LEU A 189 7.19 -9.28 13.85
C LEU A 189 7.77 -7.91 14.18
N HIS A 190 7.29 -7.30 15.28
CA HIS A 190 7.88 -6.06 15.78
C HIS A 190 9.16 -6.34 16.56
N GLU A 191 10.27 -5.72 16.16
CA GLU A 191 11.62 -6.01 16.68
C GLU A 191 11.73 -5.90 18.21
N GLN A 192 10.99 -4.98 18.83
CA GLN A 192 11.02 -4.77 20.29
C GLN A 192 10.01 -5.63 21.07
N MET A 193 8.90 -6.01 20.45
CA MET A 193 7.83 -6.72 21.16
C MET A 193 8.06 -8.22 21.15
N GLU A 194 8.95 -8.70 20.28
CA GLU A 194 9.29 -10.12 20.21
C GLU A 194 8.06 -11.02 19.93
N GLN A 195 6.99 -10.43 19.41
CA GLN A 195 5.73 -11.08 19.12
C GLN A 195 5.31 -10.79 17.67
N ALA A 196 4.88 -11.84 16.96
CA ALA A 196 4.26 -11.71 15.67
C ALA A 196 2.83 -11.19 15.86
N VAL A 197 2.55 -10.05 15.25
CA VAL A 197 1.21 -9.47 15.16
C VAL A 197 0.59 -10.01 13.88
N VAL A 198 -0.55 -10.68 14.01
CA VAL A 198 -1.32 -11.19 12.87
C VAL A 198 -2.45 -10.23 12.59
N PHE A 199 -2.48 -9.73 11.37
CA PHE A 199 -3.56 -8.93 10.83
C PHE A 199 -4.39 -9.85 9.93
N PRO A 200 -5.55 -10.35 10.39
CA PRO A 200 -6.50 -10.94 9.46
C PRO A 200 -6.86 -9.89 8.42
N ALA A 201 -7.13 -10.31 7.18
CA ALA A 201 -7.48 -9.37 6.12
C ALA A 201 -8.61 -8.42 6.59
N PRO A 202 -8.32 -7.14 6.86
CA PRO A 202 -9.33 -6.20 7.28
C PRO A 202 -10.30 -5.99 6.11
N PRO A 203 -11.56 -5.61 6.36
CA PRO A 203 -12.55 -5.40 5.31
C PRO A 203 -12.31 -4.08 4.54
N ILE A 204 -11.07 -3.85 4.10
CA ILE A 204 -10.67 -2.70 3.29
C ILE A 204 -10.95 -3.02 1.83
N ASN A 205 -11.66 -2.13 1.16
CA ASN A 205 -11.93 -2.25 -0.26
C ASN A 205 -11.93 -0.87 -0.92
N TRP A 206 -11.83 -0.84 -2.24
CA TRP A 206 -11.98 0.40 -2.99
C TRP A 206 -13.42 0.89 -2.97
N ASP A 207 -13.57 2.21 -3.00
CA ASP A 207 -14.83 2.85 -3.35
C ASP A 207 -15.06 2.76 -4.87
N TYR A 208 -15.53 1.61 -5.33
CA TYR A 208 -15.84 1.36 -6.75
C TYR A 208 -16.94 2.27 -7.30
N SER A 209 -17.64 3.03 -6.45
CA SER A 209 -18.55 4.07 -6.94
C SER A 209 -17.82 5.22 -7.64
N ARG A 210 -16.54 5.41 -7.33
CA ARG A 210 -15.68 6.49 -7.85
C ARG A 210 -14.77 6.08 -9.00
N VAL A 211 -14.68 4.78 -9.28
CA VAL A 211 -13.84 4.24 -10.35
C VAL A 211 -14.74 3.43 -11.28
N SER A 212 -14.91 3.92 -12.50
CA SER A 212 -15.68 3.20 -13.52
C SER A 212 -14.87 2.09 -14.18
N GLU A 213 -15.55 1.17 -14.86
CA GLU A 213 -14.89 0.13 -15.67
C GLU A 213 -13.99 0.75 -16.75
N GLU A 214 -14.44 1.85 -17.39
CA GLU A 214 -13.63 2.61 -18.35
C GLU A 214 -12.33 3.14 -17.72
N ASP A 215 -12.40 3.58 -16.46
CA ASP A 215 -11.23 4.05 -15.72
C ASP A 215 -10.25 2.90 -15.45
N ILE A 216 -10.74 1.71 -15.08
CA ILE A 216 -9.92 0.52 -14.88
C ILE A 216 -9.23 0.11 -16.19
N GLN A 217 -9.98 0.10 -17.30
CA GLN A 217 -9.43 -0.20 -18.62
C GLN A 217 -8.40 0.84 -19.05
N PHE A 218 -8.66 2.12 -18.78
CA PHE A 218 -7.71 3.20 -19.00
C PHE A 218 -6.42 2.99 -18.19
N LEU A 219 -6.53 2.78 -16.87
CA LEU A 219 -5.38 2.54 -16.00
C LEU A 219 -4.59 1.30 -16.43
N ARG A 220 -5.26 0.24 -16.90
CA ARG A 220 -4.59 -0.95 -17.43
C ARG A 220 -3.79 -0.65 -18.69
N ARG A 221 -4.33 0.16 -19.61
CA ARG A 221 -3.59 0.59 -20.82
C ARG A 221 -2.33 1.37 -20.42
N VAL A 222 -2.47 2.32 -19.50
CA VAL A 222 -1.34 3.13 -19.00
C VAL A 222 -0.31 2.28 -18.24
N GLY A 223 -0.77 1.28 -17.48
CA GLY A 223 0.10 0.38 -16.71
C GLY A 223 0.89 -0.61 -17.57
N THR A 224 0.37 -0.95 -18.75
CA THR A 224 1.09 -1.76 -19.76
C THR A 224 2.07 -0.91 -20.55
N ASN A 225 1.62 0.26 -21.02
CA ASN A 225 2.42 1.19 -21.82
C ASN A 225 2.24 2.62 -21.28
N PRO A 226 3.30 3.26 -20.76
CA PRO A 226 3.25 4.67 -20.40
C PRO A 226 2.70 5.51 -21.57
N THR A 227 1.78 6.41 -21.26
CA THR A 227 1.06 7.19 -22.27
C THR A 227 1.72 8.57 -22.42
N PRO A 228 2.06 9.03 -23.63
CA PRO A 228 2.61 10.37 -23.83
C PRO A 228 1.72 11.46 -23.22
N GLU A 229 2.33 12.49 -22.62
CA GLU A 229 1.56 13.57 -21.97
C GLU A 229 0.58 14.26 -22.93
N VAL A 230 0.97 14.43 -24.19
CA VAL A 230 0.14 15.03 -25.25
C VAL A 230 -1.16 14.24 -25.47
N ALA A 231 -1.10 12.92 -25.56
CA ALA A 231 -2.27 12.07 -25.78
C ALA A 231 -3.27 12.13 -24.61
N LEU A 232 -2.76 12.36 -23.39
CA LEU A 232 -3.60 12.46 -22.20
C LEU A 232 -4.25 13.84 -22.05
N VAL A 233 -3.65 14.91 -22.59
CA VAL A 233 -4.26 16.24 -22.66
C VAL A 233 -5.51 16.22 -23.53
N GLU A 234 -5.45 15.53 -24.67
CA GLU A 234 -6.61 15.33 -25.56
C GLU A 234 -7.75 14.59 -24.83
N LEU A 235 -7.41 13.49 -24.16
CA LEU A 235 -8.38 12.68 -23.39
C LEU A 235 -9.02 13.48 -22.23
N ARG A 236 -8.26 14.38 -21.60
CA ARG A 236 -8.75 15.25 -20.50
C ARG A 236 -9.74 16.31 -20.97
N ALA A 237 -9.61 16.79 -22.21
CA ALA A 237 -10.52 17.79 -22.76
C ALA A 237 -11.94 17.22 -22.91
N GLU A 238 -12.06 15.91 -23.13
CA GLU A 238 -13.32 15.21 -23.29
C GLU A 238 -13.96 14.81 -21.94
N LYS A 239 -13.16 14.42 -20.95
CA LYS A 239 -13.64 13.95 -19.64
C LYS A 239 -12.69 14.36 -18.50
N PRO A 240 -13.15 15.09 -17.47
CA PRO A 240 -12.30 15.44 -16.33
C PRO A 240 -11.89 14.18 -15.55
N MET A 241 -10.58 13.91 -15.46
CA MET A 241 -10.00 12.69 -14.86
C MET A 241 -9.42 12.91 -13.45
N HIS A 242 -9.92 13.89 -12.70
CA HIS A 242 -9.36 14.30 -11.41
C HIS A 242 -9.32 13.17 -10.38
N HIS A 243 -10.30 12.26 -10.43
CA HIS A 243 -10.39 11.08 -9.57
C HIS A 243 -9.29 10.05 -9.83
N LEU A 244 -8.62 10.11 -10.99
CA LEU A 244 -7.57 9.16 -11.38
C LEU A 244 -6.15 9.62 -11.10
N TRP A 245 -5.95 10.89 -10.76
CA TRP A 245 -4.60 11.40 -10.47
C TRP A 245 -3.83 10.66 -9.39
N PRO A 246 -4.44 10.18 -8.30
CA PRO A 246 -3.71 9.38 -7.31
C PRO A 246 -3.12 8.08 -7.87
N PHE A 247 -3.64 7.60 -9.00
CA PHE A 247 -3.22 6.36 -9.65
C PHE A 247 -2.19 6.59 -10.75
N LEU A 248 -1.89 7.83 -11.10
CA LEU A 248 -1.01 8.20 -12.22
C LEU A 248 0.14 9.08 -11.74
N GLU A 249 1.32 8.85 -12.29
CA GLU A 249 2.49 9.70 -12.08
C GLU A 249 3.09 10.12 -13.42
N ARG A 250 3.73 11.29 -13.44
CA ARG A 250 4.48 11.76 -14.60
C ARG A 250 5.89 11.22 -14.53
N VAL A 251 6.35 10.57 -15.60
CA VAL A 251 7.68 10.01 -15.74
C VAL A 251 8.35 10.56 -16.98
N THR A 252 9.68 10.66 -16.97
CA THR A 252 10.45 11.09 -18.13
C THR A 252 11.15 9.90 -18.76
N ILE A 253 10.87 9.63 -20.03
CA ILE A 253 11.48 8.55 -20.80
C ILE A 253 12.13 9.20 -22.03
N ASN A 254 13.45 9.05 -22.15
CA ASN A 254 14.23 9.63 -23.27
C ASN A 254 14.05 11.16 -23.45
N GLY A 255 13.87 11.90 -22.35
CA GLY A 255 13.68 13.36 -22.37
C GLY A 255 12.25 13.81 -22.67
N GLU A 256 11.34 12.88 -22.94
CA GLU A 256 9.92 13.13 -23.17
C GLU A 256 9.10 12.77 -21.93
N SER A 257 7.97 13.46 -21.76
CA SER A 257 7.07 13.31 -20.62
C SER A 257 5.95 12.32 -20.91
N TYR A 258 5.80 11.33 -20.03
CA TYR A 258 4.79 10.29 -20.09
C TYR A 258 4.01 10.24 -18.77
N TRP A 259 2.80 9.71 -18.83
CA TRP A 259 2.06 9.25 -17.67
C TRP A 259 2.23 7.76 -17.52
N ALA A 260 2.61 7.33 -16.33
CA ALA A 260 2.70 5.94 -15.94
C ALA A 260 1.77 5.67 -14.76
N ILE A 261 1.47 4.40 -14.53
CA ILE A 261 0.72 4.00 -13.35
C ILE A 261 1.60 4.09 -12.11
N THR A 262 1.01 4.51 -10.99
CA THR A 262 1.65 4.46 -9.67
C THR A 262 1.49 3.07 -9.04
N PRO A 263 2.21 2.74 -7.96
CA PRO A 263 1.96 1.53 -7.18
C PRO A 263 0.51 1.43 -6.68
N LEU A 264 -0.12 2.58 -6.38
CA LEU A 264 -1.52 2.63 -5.95
C LEU A 264 -2.48 2.27 -7.09
N GLY A 265 -2.19 2.74 -8.30
CA GLY A 265 -2.95 2.35 -9.49
C GLY A 265 -2.80 0.86 -9.79
N GLU A 266 -1.60 0.31 -9.68
CA GLU A 266 -1.38 -1.12 -9.85
C GLU A 266 -2.09 -1.93 -8.76
N LEU A 267 -2.08 -1.48 -7.49
CA LEU A 267 -2.86 -2.10 -6.41
C LEU A 267 -4.34 -2.21 -6.77
N LEU A 268 -4.91 -1.14 -7.35
CA LEU A 268 -6.29 -1.13 -7.83
C LEU A 268 -6.51 -2.18 -8.92
N LEU A 269 -5.63 -2.24 -9.92
CA LEU A 269 -5.72 -3.25 -10.97
C LEU A 269 -5.61 -4.68 -10.44
N GLN A 270 -4.70 -4.94 -9.50
CA GLN A 270 -4.48 -6.30 -8.97
C GLN A 270 -5.65 -6.79 -8.10
N SER A 271 -6.28 -5.89 -7.34
CA SER A 271 -7.34 -6.21 -6.38
C SER A 271 -8.75 -6.24 -6.96
N THR A 272 -9.00 -5.50 -8.05
CA THR A 272 -10.29 -5.58 -8.76
C THR A 272 -10.54 -6.99 -9.31
N GLY A 273 -9.47 -7.76 -9.58
CA GLY A 273 -9.58 -9.12 -10.11
C GLY A 273 -10.21 -9.19 -11.51
N ILE A 274 -10.49 -8.04 -12.11
CA ILE A 274 -10.93 -7.90 -13.49
C ILE A 274 -9.67 -8.13 -14.30
N GLN A 275 -9.47 -9.32 -14.85
CA GLN A 275 -8.73 -9.38 -16.11
C GLN A 275 -9.70 -8.92 -17.22
N SER A 276 -9.21 -8.60 -18.40
CA SER A 276 -10.00 -8.16 -19.56
C SER A 276 -11.38 -8.80 -19.65
N GLU A 277 -12.43 -8.02 -19.97
CA GLU A 277 -13.79 -8.48 -20.35
C GLU A 277 -14.10 -9.92 -19.93
N VAL A 278 -14.13 -10.17 -18.61
CA VAL A 278 -14.56 -11.47 -18.12
C VAL A 278 -16.03 -11.55 -18.48
N ASP A 279 -16.32 -12.33 -19.52
CA ASP A 279 -17.68 -12.51 -19.98
C ASP A 279 -18.46 -13.15 -18.84
N LEU A 280 -19.40 -12.38 -18.30
CA LEU A 280 -20.34 -12.86 -17.32
C LEU A 280 -21.49 -13.40 -18.15
N PRO A 281 -21.61 -14.73 -18.30
CA PRO A 281 -22.64 -15.30 -19.14
C PRO A 281 -23.98 -14.73 -18.67
N ALA A 282 -24.66 -14.01 -19.54
CA ALA A 282 -26.02 -13.58 -19.24
C ALA A 282 -26.87 -14.82 -18.93
N ARG A 283 -27.92 -14.66 -18.13
CA ARG A 283 -28.96 -15.70 -18.05
C ARG A 283 -29.41 -16.07 -19.47
N SER A 284 -29.78 -17.33 -19.65
CA SER A 284 -30.50 -17.74 -20.86
C SER A 284 -31.74 -16.85 -21.04
N PRO A 285 -32.14 -16.48 -22.27
CA PRO A 285 -33.37 -15.73 -22.51
C PRO A 285 -34.63 -16.33 -21.86
N ASP A 286 -34.64 -17.66 -21.69
CA ASP A 286 -35.73 -18.41 -21.08
C ASP A 286 -35.62 -18.52 -19.54
N GLU A 287 -34.47 -18.17 -18.97
CA GLU A 287 -34.21 -18.24 -17.53
C GLU A 287 -34.61 -16.92 -16.85
N ASN A 288 -35.82 -16.88 -16.31
CA ASN A 288 -36.28 -15.75 -15.51
C ASN A 288 -35.54 -15.65 -14.18
N CYS A 289 -35.16 -14.43 -13.81
CA CYS A 289 -34.67 -14.15 -12.46
C CYS A 289 -35.74 -14.49 -11.44
N SER A 290 -35.44 -15.39 -10.50
CA SER A 290 -36.37 -15.70 -9.41
C SER A 290 -36.08 -14.85 -8.19
N PHE A 291 -37.13 -14.36 -7.53
CA PHE A 291 -37.04 -13.79 -6.19
C PHE A 291 -37.55 -14.80 -5.17
N SER A 292 -36.88 -14.87 -4.02
CA SER A 292 -37.31 -15.71 -2.91
C SER A 292 -36.98 -15.06 -1.57
N VAL A 293 -37.72 -15.44 -0.53
CA VAL A 293 -37.52 -14.97 0.83
C VAL A 293 -37.11 -16.17 1.69
N ALA A 294 -36.04 -16.04 2.46
CA ALA A 294 -35.63 -17.06 3.42
C ALA A 294 -36.80 -17.38 4.36
N ALA A 295 -36.99 -18.67 4.68
CA ALA A 295 -38.19 -19.14 5.39
C ALA A 295 -38.48 -18.36 6.70
N LYS A 296 -37.42 -18.02 7.44
CA LYS A 296 -37.48 -17.25 8.69
C LYS A 296 -38.02 -15.81 8.53
N GLU A 297 -38.03 -15.28 7.31
CA GLU A 297 -38.34 -13.88 7.01
C GLU A 297 -39.72 -13.70 6.32
N ARG A 298 -40.48 -14.78 6.05
CA ARG A 298 -41.72 -14.69 5.24
C ARG A 298 -42.84 -13.86 5.86
N GLY A 299 -42.90 -13.72 7.19
CA GLY A 299 -44.00 -13.04 7.88
C GLY A 299 -43.88 -11.51 7.95
N HIS A 300 -42.72 -10.95 7.61
CA HIS A 300 -42.40 -9.55 7.89
C HIS A 300 -41.62 -8.87 6.75
N MET A 301 -41.79 -9.37 5.53
CA MET A 301 -41.08 -8.85 4.36
C MET A 301 -41.39 -7.35 4.15
N PRO A 302 -40.38 -6.49 4.01
CA PRO A 302 -40.57 -5.09 3.65
C PRO A 302 -41.25 -4.94 2.29
N GLU A 303 -42.20 -4.01 2.17
CA GLU A 303 -43.05 -3.86 0.98
C GLU A 303 -42.28 -3.61 -0.32
N ASP A 304 -41.09 -3.03 -0.25
CA ASP A 304 -40.25 -2.70 -1.39
C ASP A 304 -39.14 -3.72 -1.67
N ALA A 305 -39.08 -4.83 -0.91
CA ALA A 305 -38.07 -5.85 -1.12
C ALA A 305 -38.19 -6.52 -2.51
N GLU A 306 -39.43 -6.75 -2.97
CA GLU A 306 -39.70 -7.28 -4.32
C GLU A 306 -39.30 -6.28 -5.41
N ASP A 307 -39.64 -5.00 -5.24
CA ASP A 307 -39.27 -3.93 -6.17
C ASP A 307 -37.74 -3.81 -6.31
N ILE A 308 -37.02 -3.90 -5.18
CA ILE A 308 -35.56 -3.88 -5.16
C ILE A 308 -34.99 -5.15 -5.81
N ALA A 309 -35.53 -6.33 -5.52
CA ALA A 309 -35.10 -7.57 -6.16
C ALA A 309 -35.32 -7.55 -7.68
N ALA A 310 -36.45 -7.01 -8.14
CA ALA A 310 -36.73 -6.84 -9.57
C ALA A 310 -35.74 -5.88 -10.24
N ASP A 311 -35.36 -4.78 -9.57
CA ASP A 311 -34.34 -3.84 -10.04
C ASP A 311 -32.95 -4.53 -10.15
N ILE A 312 -32.58 -5.34 -9.15
CA ILE A 312 -31.37 -6.18 -9.17
C ILE A 312 -31.37 -7.11 -10.39
N CYS A 313 -32.45 -7.85 -10.58
CA CYS A 313 -32.60 -8.78 -11.69
C CYS A 313 -32.52 -8.07 -13.06
N ARG A 314 -32.98 -6.82 -13.16
CA ARG A 314 -32.97 -6.02 -14.39
C ARG A 314 -31.58 -5.49 -14.72
N ARG A 315 -30.89 -4.93 -13.72
CA ARG A 315 -29.57 -4.29 -13.90
C ARG A 315 -28.42 -5.28 -13.94
N LEU A 316 -28.56 -6.46 -13.32
CA LEU A 316 -27.53 -7.51 -13.28
C LEU A 316 -27.99 -8.76 -14.06
N PRO A 317 -27.75 -8.82 -15.38
CA PRO A 317 -28.25 -9.91 -16.24
C PRO A 317 -27.65 -11.28 -15.93
N PHE A 318 -26.57 -11.34 -15.15
CA PHE A 318 -25.90 -12.56 -14.70
C PHE A 318 -26.47 -13.12 -13.38
N VAL A 319 -27.51 -12.50 -12.78
CA VAL A 319 -28.10 -12.95 -11.51
C VAL A 319 -29.30 -13.85 -11.77
N ARG A 320 -29.20 -15.16 -11.51
CA ARG A 320 -30.28 -16.15 -11.67
C ARG A 320 -31.37 -16.05 -10.61
N LYS A 321 -30.96 -15.77 -9.37
CA LYS A 321 -31.87 -15.74 -8.22
C LYS A 321 -31.45 -14.69 -7.21
N VAL A 322 -32.41 -13.95 -6.71
CA VAL A 322 -32.25 -13.01 -5.60
C VAL A 322 -32.99 -13.58 -4.39
N GLN A 323 -32.28 -13.74 -3.28
CA GLN A 323 -32.86 -14.23 -2.03
C GLN A 323 -32.75 -13.19 -0.93
N LEU A 324 -33.88 -12.71 -0.38
CA LEU A 324 -33.89 -11.89 0.82
C LEU A 324 -33.60 -12.78 2.04
N ILE A 325 -32.50 -12.50 2.75
CA ILE A 325 -32.03 -13.30 3.90
C ILE A 325 -32.21 -12.61 5.25
N GLY A 326 -32.70 -11.36 5.25
CA GLY A 326 -33.10 -10.61 6.43
C GLY A 326 -33.06 -9.10 6.21
N TRP A 327 -33.49 -8.36 7.21
CA TRP A 327 -33.37 -6.91 7.29
C TRP A 327 -33.11 -6.48 8.73
N LYS A 328 -32.58 -5.26 8.92
CA LYS A 328 -32.39 -4.68 10.25
C LYS A 328 -32.63 -3.16 10.22
N PRO A 329 -33.08 -2.55 11.33
CA PRO A 329 -33.11 -1.10 11.46
C PRO A 329 -31.70 -0.52 11.28
N PHE A 330 -31.57 0.58 10.55
CA PHE A 330 -30.32 1.28 10.26
C PHE A 330 -29.65 1.85 11.52
N ARG A 331 -30.41 2.02 12.62
CA ARG A 331 -29.92 2.58 13.90
C ARG A 331 -29.06 1.61 14.70
N ASP A 332 -29.17 0.31 14.47
CA ASP A 332 -28.24 -0.65 15.05
C ASP A 332 -26.92 -0.53 14.28
N ARG A 333 -25.85 -0.10 14.97
CA ARG A 333 -24.50 0.17 14.44
C ARG A 333 -24.28 -0.58 13.12
N LEU A 334 -23.98 0.18 12.07
CA LEU A 334 -23.45 -0.32 10.81
C LEU A 334 -22.29 -1.28 11.12
N GLU A 335 -22.60 -2.57 11.20
CA GLU A 335 -21.70 -3.56 10.64
C GLU A 335 -21.58 -3.11 9.19
N GLU A 336 -20.48 -2.43 8.88
CA GLU A 336 -20.12 -2.01 7.53
C GLU A 336 -20.51 -3.14 6.58
N GLY A 337 -21.15 -2.81 5.46
CA GLY A 337 -21.66 -3.77 4.49
C GLY A 337 -20.53 -4.61 3.92
N VAL A 338 -20.09 -5.62 4.68
CA VAL A 338 -19.06 -6.54 4.25
C VAL A 338 -19.75 -7.45 3.24
N LEU A 339 -19.39 -7.27 1.98
CA LEU A 339 -19.30 -8.36 1.01
C LEU A 339 -18.33 -9.41 1.59
N SER A 340 -18.74 -10.10 2.67
CA SER A 340 -17.88 -11.03 3.38
C SER A 340 -17.95 -12.36 2.65
N PRO A 341 -16.84 -12.88 2.12
CA PRO A 341 -16.80 -14.28 1.70
C PRO A 341 -16.98 -15.15 2.95
N GLN A 342 -17.92 -16.08 2.91
CA GLN A 342 -17.87 -17.26 3.76
C GLN A 342 -17.46 -18.41 2.82
N PRO A 343 -16.25 -18.96 2.95
CA PRO A 343 -15.70 -19.94 1.99
C PRO A 343 -16.32 -21.35 2.08
N SER A 344 -17.40 -21.58 2.84
CA SER A 344 -17.73 -22.93 3.29
C SER A 344 -18.64 -23.75 2.37
N ASP A 345 -19.28 -23.18 1.35
CA ASP A 345 -20.09 -23.95 0.40
C ASP A 345 -19.53 -23.84 -1.02
N LYS A 346 -18.74 -24.84 -1.42
CA LYS A 346 -18.18 -25.03 -2.77
C LYS A 346 -19.23 -25.00 -3.89
N GLU A 347 -20.52 -25.04 -3.57
CA GLU A 347 -21.63 -25.10 -4.52
C GLU A 347 -22.32 -23.75 -4.79
N THR A 348 -22.01 -22.67 -4.07
CA THR A 348 -22.77 -21.42 -4.26
C THR A 348 -21.89 -20.21 -4.58
N ARG A 349 -21.77 -19.92 -5.89
CA ARG A 349 -21.26 -18.66 -6.46
C ARG A 349 -22.24 -17.52 -6.16
N VAL A 350 -22.34 -17.15 -4.90
CA VAL A 350 -23.29 -16.18 -4.38
C VAL A 350 -22.59 -14.87 -4.06
N VAL A 351 -23.25 -13.75 -4.38
CA VAL A 351 -22.82 -12.41 -3.97
C VAL A 351 -23.79 -11.90 -2.90
N ARG A 352 -23.27 -11.45 -1.76
CA ARG A 352 -24.11 -10.86 -0.70
C ARG A 352 -24.25 -9.36 -0.91
N LEU A 353 -25.47 -8.86 -1.01
CA LEU A 353 -25.73 -7.43 -1.21
C LEU A 353 -26.51 -6.86 -0.02
N GLN A 354 -26.20 -5.64 0.40
CA GLN A 354 -26.97 -4.91 1.41
C GLN A 354 -27.45 -3.59 0.82
N LEU A 355 -28.75 -3.33 0.90
CA LEU A 355 -29.36 -2.14 0.31
C LEU A 355 -30.32 -1.48 1.30
N GLN A 356 -30.35 -0.15 1.30
CA GLN A 356 -31.34 0.60 2.06
C GLN A 356 -32.72 0.48 1.38
N SER A 357 -33.77 0.33 2.19
CA SER A 357 -35.14 0.35 1.68
C SER A 357 -35.47 1.73 1.09
N LYS A 358 -36.10 1.75 -0.08
CA LYS A 358 -36.59 2.94 -0.79
C LYS A 358 -37.78 3.56 -0.04
N ARG A 359 -38.61 2.75 0.61
CA ARG A 359 -39.78 3.21 1.39
C ARG A 359 -39.44 3.55 2.84
N ARG A 360 -38.45 2.86 3.42
CA ARG A 360 -38.02 3.03 4.81
C ARG A 360 -36.52 3.29 4.89
N GLN A 361 -36.15 4.57 4.94
CA GLN A 361 -34.75 4.98 5.07
C GLN A 361 -34.09 4.44 6.36
N ASP A 362 -34.87 4.07 7.37
CA ASP A 362 -34.37 3.46 8.59
C ASP A 362 -34.19 1.94 8.50
N LEU A 363 -34.25 1.34 7.30
CA LEU A 363 -34.23 -0.11 7.12
C LEU A 363 -33.17 -0.55 6.10
N LEU A 364 -32.36 -1.53 6.48
CA LEU A 364 -31.35 -2.16 5.63
C LEU A 364 -31.77 -3.60 5.29
N LEU A 365 -31.87 -3.91 4.00
CA LEU A 365 -32.21 -5.22 3.45
C LEU A 365 -30.95 -6.00 3.09
N ARG A 366 -30.92 -7.31 3.34
CA ARG A 366 -29.80 -8.21 3.02
C ARG A 366 -30.23 -9.23 1.98
N PHE A 367 -29.53 -9.26 0.84
CA PHE A 367 -29.80 -10.16 -0.28
C PHE A 367 -28.62 -11.11 -0.53
N LEU A 368 -28.94 -12.31 -1.02
CA LEU A 368 -28.00 -13.22 -1.68
C LEU A 368 -28.34 -13.28 -3.17
N LEU A 369 -27.35 -13.03 -4.01
CA LEU A 369 -27.45 -13.06 -5.46
C LEU A 369 -26.79 -14.35 -5.95
N HIS A 370 -27.57 -15.30 -6.45
CA HIS A 370 -27.03 -16.47 -7.13
C HIS A 370 -26.69 -16.08 -8.57
N THR A 371 -25.43 -16.25 -8.98
CA THR A 371 -24.97 -15.79 -10.28
C THR A 371 -24.87 -16.95 -11.28
N THR A 372 -24.73 -16.60 -12.57
CA THR A 372 -24.39 -17.50 -13.67
C THR A 372 -22.89 -17.84 -13.72
N ALA A 373 -22.08 -17.28 -12.83
CA ALA A 373 -20.64 -17.48 -12.85
C ALA A 373 -20.26 -18.95 -12.65
N GLU A 374 -19.44 -19.48 -13.54
CA GLU A 374 -18.93 -20.85 -13.52
C GLU A 374 -17.50 -20.88 -12.99
N THR A 375 -16.73 -19.82 -13.23
CA THR A 375 -15.34 -19.68 -12.79
C THR A 375 -15.19 -18.72 -11.59
N ASP A 376 -14.09 -18.84 -10.84
CA ASP A 376 -13.74 -17.87 -9.78
C ASP A 376 -13.60 -16.45 -10.32
N GLU A 377 -13.08 -16.33 -11.55
CA GLU A 377 -12.89 -15.08 -12.24
C GLU A 377 -14.22 -14.41 -12.60
N GLN A 378 -15.16 -15.18 -13.17
CA GLN A 378 -16.53 -14.72 -13.40
C GLN A 378 -17.21 -14.36 -12.08
N TRP A 379 -16.98 -15.10 -10.99
CA TRP A 379 -17.59 -14.76 -9.71
C TRP A 379 -17.04 -13.43 -9.14
N ARG A 380 -15.73 -13.17 -9.27
CA ARG A 380 -15.13 -11.87 -8.90
C ARG A 380 -15.68 -10.73 -9.76
N ALA A 381 -15.79 -10.93 -11.08
CA ALA A 381 -16.37 -9.95 -11.99
C ALA A 381 -17.85 -9.67 -11.65
N ALA A 382 -18.63 -10.70 -11.31
CA ALA A 382 -20.02 -10.55 -10.90
C ALA A 382 -20.15 -9.75 -9.59
N ARG A 383 -19.26 -10.02 -8.63
CA ARG A 383 -19.17 -9.25 -7.37
C ARG A 383 -18.82 -7.79 -7.64
N PHE A 384 -17.84 -7.53 -8.50
CA PHE A 384 -17.44 -6.17 -8.87
C PHE A 384 -18.59 -5.42 -9.54
N LYS A 385 -19.25 -5.99 -10.55
CA LYS A 385 -20.39 -5.34 -11.22
C LYS A 385 -21.55 -5.08 -10.26
N ALA A 386 -21.85 -6.02 -9.36
CA ALA A 386 -22.87 -5.79 -8.33
C ALA A 386 -22.51 -4.63 -7.39
N ALA A 387 -21.24 -4.52 -6.99
CA ALA A 387 -20.75 -3.42 -6.16
C ALA A 387 -20.72 -2.08 -6.92
N GLN A 388 -20.40 -2.06 -8.21
CA GLN A 388 -20.43 -0.85 -9.03
C GLN A 388 -21.85 -0.30 -9.19
N GLU A 389 -22.81 -1.20 -9.47
CA GLU A 389 -24.20 -0.83 -9.72
C GLU A 389 -24.92 -0.37 -8.44
N TYR A 390 -24.63 -1.00 -7.31
CA TYR A 390 -25.39 -0.80 -6.07
C TYR A 390 -24.57 -0.26 -4.88
N GLY A 391 -23.24 -0.16 -4.99
CA GLY A 391 -22.38 0.41 -3.96
C GLY A 391 -22.58 1.91 -3.77
N ARG A 392 -23.19 2.60 -4.74
CA ARG A 392 -23.55 4.04 -4.66
C ARG A 392 -24.67 4.36 -3.68
N THR A 393 -25.42 3.36 -3.20
CA THR A 393 -26.64 3.61 -2.40
C THR A 393 -26.39 4.13 -0.97
N HIS A 394 -25.17 4.55 -0.62
CA HIS A 394 -24.84 5.14 0.69
C HIS A 394 -24.34 6.59 0.67
N LEU A 395 -24.30 7.27 -0.47
CA LEU A 395 -23.88 8.68 -0.56
C LEU A 395 -24.90 9.55 -1.29
N ALA A 396 -26.12 9.58 -0.77
CA ALA A 396 -27.04 10.70 -0.97
C ALA A 396 -27.46 11.24 0.40
N MET A 397 -26.53 11.88 1.10
CA MET A 397 -26.95 12.96 2.02
C MET A 397 -27.29 14.15 1.14
N GLU A 398 -28.51 14.17 0.61
CA GLU A 398 -29.12 15.43 0.17
C GLU A 398 -29.21 16.33 1.42
N GLU A 399 -28.48 17.44 1.41
CA GLU A 399 -28.76 18.56 2.29
C GLU A 399 -30.19 19.05 1.99
N ARG A 400 -31.15 18.61 2.79
CA ARG A 400 -32.43 19.32 2.90
C ARG A 400 -32.37 20.29 4.08
N PRO A 401 -32.88 21.52 3.90
CA PRO A 401 -32.92 22.52 4.95
C PRO A 401 -33.81 22.01 6.08
N ARG A 402 -33.31 22.09 7.31
CA ARG A 402 -34.12 21.84 8.51
C ARG A 402 -35.19 22.90 8.62
N GLU A 403 -36.41 22.59 8.19
CA GLU A 403 -37.59 23.18 8.80
C GLU A 403 -37.79 22.48 10.16
N GLY A 404 -37.44 23.19 11.23
CA GLY A 404 -37.79 22.81 12.59
C GLY A 404 -38.76 23.83 13.18
N PRO A 405 -39.78 23.40 13.94
CA PRO A 405 -40.60 24.32 14.73
C PRO A 405 -39.87 24.66 16.02
N GLY A 406 -39.86 25.94 16.41
CA GLY A 406 -39.52 26.36 17.78
C GLY A 406 -38.29 27.24 17.92
N ASP A 407 -38.53 28.52 17.74
CA ASP A 407 -37.84 29.70 18.24
C ASP A 407 -36.88 29.52 19.46
N ARG A 408 -35.58 29.73 19.22
CA ARG A 408 -34.68 30.47 20.13
C ARG A 408 -33.67 31.27 19.29
N ARG A 409 -33.98 32.55 19.06
CA ARG A 409 -33.07 33.53 18.44
C ARG A 409 -31.76 33.66 19.24
N LEU A 410 -30.67 33.14 18.69
CA LEU A 410 -29.33 33.70 18.91
C LEU A 410 -29.06 34.65 17.74
N GLN A 411 -29.13 35.96 18.00
CA GLN A 411 -28.74 36.98 17.03
C GLN A 411 -27.23 36.89 16.81
N TRP A 412 -26.83 36.40 15.65
CA TRP A 412 -25.49 36.58 15.12
C TRP A 412 -25.45 37.96 14.45
N THR A 413 -24.83 38.94 15.11
CA THR A 413 -24.49 40.21 14.47
C THR A 413 -23.34 39.98 13.50
N ALA A 414 -23.58 40.19 12.21
CA ALA A 414 -22.55 40.15 11.17
C ALA A 414 -21.44 41.17 11.46
N PRO A 415 -20.15 40.83 11.34
CA PRO A 415 -19.09 41.82 11.42
C PRO A 415 -19.08 42.66 10.15
N THR A 416 -18.98 43.98 10.34
CA THR A 416 -18.85 45.00 9.29
C THR A 416 -17.69 44.71 8.33
N PRO A 417 -17.84 45.05 7.02
CA PRO A 417 -16.81 44.82 6.03
C PRO A 417 -15.69 45.85 6.20
N GLY A 418 -14.58 45.42 6.81
CA GLY A 418 -13.31 46.14 6.83
C GLY A 418 -12.28 45.42 5.96
N HIS A 419 -11.57 46.17 5.13
CA HIS A 419 -10.59 45.73 4.13
C HIS A 419 -9.38 44.90 4.64
N THR A 420 -9.35 44.45 5.89
CA THR A 420 -8.16 43.85 6.51
C THR A 420 -7.88 42.39 6.12
N ARG A 421 -8.84 41.65 5.53
CA ARG A 421 -8.63 40.23 5.20
C ARG A 421 -7.76 40.00 3.97
N LEU A 422 -7.89 40.83 2.94
CA LEU A 422 -7.11 40.67 1.71
C LEU A 422 -5.65 41.07 1.93
N ASP A 423 -5.42 42.16 2.65
CA ASP A 423 -4.08 42.66 2.97
C ASP A 423 -3.29 41.68 3.85
N ASN A 424 -3.98 41.05 4.82
CA ASN A 424 -3.36 40.02 5.66
C ASN A 424 -3.01 38.75 4.87
N LEU A 425 -3.81 38.38 3.87
CA LEU A 425 -3.55 37.24 3.01
C LEU A 425 -2.37 37.53 2.06
N GLN A 426 -2.31 38.74 1.49
CA GLN A 426 -1.22 39.17 0.62
C GLN A 426 0.10 39.27 1.40
N ALA A 427 0.08 39.80 2.62
CA ALA A 427 1.25 39.84 3.49
C ALA A 427 1.73 38.43 3.90
N ALA A 428 0.82 37.48 4.11
CA ALA A 428 1.17 36.08 4.38
C ALA A 428 1.79 35.41 3.14
N LEU A 429 1.22 35.60 1.96
CA LEU A 429 1.76 35.06 0.70
C LEU A 429 3.15 35.64 0.37
N ALA A 430 3.36 36.95 0.62
CA ALA A 430 4.67 37.58 0.45
C ALA A 430 5.74 36.98 1.38
N ARG A 431 5.37 36.61 2.62
CA ARG A 431 6.30 35.94 3.55
C ARG A 431 6.64 34.51 3.13
N VAL A 432 5.69 33.77 2.58
CA VAL A 432 5.93 32.42 2.04
C VAL A 432 6.86 32.52 0.83
N ALA A 433 6.59 33.42 -0.11
CA ALA A 433 7.44 33.63 -1.29
C ALA A 433 8.87 34.04 -0.92
N ALA A 434 9.04 34.91 0.09
CA ALA A 434 10.36 35.29 0.60
C ALA A 434 11.10 34.09 1.23
N ALA A 435 10.41 33.25 2.01
CA ALA A 435 10.99 32.05 2.60
C ALA A 435 11.36 30.99 1.56
N GLU A 436 10.59 30.86 0.48
CA GLU A 436 10.90 29.97 -0.65
C GLU A 436 12.14 30.45 -1.41
N ALA A 437 12.24 31.75 -1.70
CA ALA A 437 13.42 32.33 -2.35
C ALA A 437 14.69 32.16 -1.50
N GLU A 438 14.60 32.35 -0.18
CA GLU A 438 15.73 32.10 0.73
C GLU A 438 16.12 30.61 0.75
N ALA A 439 15.14 29.71 0.78
CA ALA A 439 15.38 28.27 0.74
C ALA A 439 16.03 27.83 -0.58
N GLU A 440 15.66 28.44 -1.71
CA GLU A 440 16.25 28.18 -3.02
C GLU A 440 17.68 28.70 -3.12
N ALA A 441 17.96 29.91 -2.64
CA ALA A 441 19.33 30.45 -2.57
C ALA A 441 20.26 29.56 -1.72
N VAL A 442 19.77 29.02 -0.59
CA VAL A 442 20.51 28.07 0.24
C VAL A 442 20.74 26.73 -0.47
N ARG A 443 19.79 26.25 -1.27
CA ARG A 443 19.98 25.02 -2.08
C ARG A 443 21.06 25.23 -3.15
N ALA A 444 21.00 26.32 -3.90
CA ALA A 444 21.97 26.65 -4.94
C ALA A 444 23.40 26.76 -4.38
N GLU A 445 23.58 27.41 -3.23
CA GLU A 445 24.90 27.51 -2.60
C GLU A 445 25.41 26.16 -2.07
N ASN A 446 24.53 25.31 -1.51
CA ASN A 446 24.92 23.96 -1.07
C ASN A 446 25.33 23.08 -2.25
N GLU A 447 24.68 23.23 -3.40
CA GLU A 447 25.02 22.52 -4.63
C GLU A 447 26.38 22.98 -5.17
N ARG A 448 26.63 24.30 -5.18
CA ARG A 448 27.95 24.88 -5.50
C ARG A 448 29.06 24.30 -4.62
N LEU A 449 28.85 24.27 -3.30
CA LEU A 449 29.83 23.72 -2.35
C LEU A 449 30.08 22.22 -2.56
N ARG A 450 29.06 21.43 -2.88
CA ARG A 450 29.22 20.00 -3.20
C ARG A 450 30.05 19.79 -4.46
N SER A 451 29.76 20.56 -5.51
CA SER A 451 30.51 20.54 -6.77
C SER A 451 31.98 20.93 -6.54
N GLU A 452 32.25 21.93 -5.70
CA GLU A 452 33.62 22.32 -5.32
C GLU A 452 34.35 21.18 -4.58
N VAL A 453 33.69 20.52 -3.61
CA VAL A 453 34.25 19.37 -2.90
C VAL A 453 34.57 18.21 -3.84
N GLU A 454 33.69 17.92 -4.79
CA GLU A 454 33.90 16.84 -5.76
C GLU A 454 35.06 17.14 -6.71
N THR A 455 35.16 18.39 -7.19
CA THR A 455 36.28 18.87 -8.00
C THR A 455 37.60 18.73 -7.25
N LEU A 456 37.64 19.13 -5.98
CA LEU A 456 38.83 19.01 -5.12
C LEU A 456 39.20 17.56 -4.83
N ARG A 457 38.21 16.66 -4.63
CA ARG A 457 38.46 15.22 -4.46
C ARG A 457 39.03 14.59 -5.73
N SER A 458 38.54 15.01 -6.90
CA SER A 458 39.08 14.58 -8.19
C SER A 458 40.54 15.05 -8.38
N ALA A 459 40.82 16.31 -8.07
CA ALA A 459 42.19 16.84 -8.10
C ALA A 459 43.12 16.10 -7.12
N LEU A 460 42.64 15.80 -5.90
CA LEU A 460 43.38 15.03 -4.91
C LEU A 460 43.71 13.61 -5.39
N ARG A 461 42.81 12.94 -6.13
CA ARG A 461 43.07 11.63 -6.74
C ARG A 461 44.17 11.71 -7.79
N LYS A 462 44.07 12.68 -8.72
CA LYS A 462 45.09 12.91 -9.75
C LYS A 462 46.47 13.23 -9.15
N GLU A 463 46.53 14.09 -8.13
CA GLU A 463 47.79 14.41 -7.44
C GLU A 463 48.39 13.19 -6.71
N ARG A 464 47.57 12.32 -6.12
CA ARG A 464 48.03 11.06 -5.51
C ARG A 464 48.59 10.07 -6.53
N GLU A 465 48.03 10.05 -7.74
CA GLU A 465 48.51 9.22 -8.84
C GLU A 465 49.82 9.76 -9.44
N GLN A 466 50.04 11.08 -9.40
CA GLN A 466 51.22 11.74 -9.96
C GLN A 466 52.38 11.88 -8.97
N ALA A 467 52.15 11.82 -7.65
CA ALA A 467 53.14 12.21 -6.67
C ALA A 467 53.91 11.05 -6.04
N GLY A 468 55.12 10.84 -6.55
CA GLY A 468 56.23 10.30 -5.77
C GLY A 468 56.86 11.32 -4.79
N ARG A 469 56.55 12.64 -4.84
CA ARG A 469 57.20 13.67 -3.95
C ARG A 469 56.45 15.00 -3.75
N LYS A 470 55.14 15.04 -3.46
CA LYS A 470 54.45 16.32 -3.11
C LYS A 470 53.43 16.22 -1.98
N ASP A 471 53.86 15.72 -0.81
CA ASP A 471 53.02 15.61 0.40
C ASP A 471 52.38 16.94 0.82
N ARG A 472 53.03 18.07 0.55
CA ARG A 472 52.53 19.41 0.89
C ARG A 472 51.26 19.80 0.12
N GLN A 473 51.16 19.42 -1.16
CA GLN A 473 50.03 19.78 -2.03
C GLN A 473 48.80 18.91 -1.71
N ILE A 474 49.03 17.61 -1.44
CA ILE A 474 48.03 16.68 -0.92
C ILE A 474 47.48 17.17 0.43
N GLY A 475 48.35 17.66 1.33
CA GLY A 475 47.95 18.20 2.63
C GLY A 475 47.04 19.43 2.51
N GLN A 476 47.36 20.36 1.60
CA GLN A 476 46.53 21.55 1.35
C GLN A 476 45.13 21.20 0.82
N LEU A 477 45.04 20.25 -0.12
CA LEU A 477 43.76 19.79 -0.67
C LEU A 477 42.88 19.11 0.39
N LYS A 478 43.46 18.25 1.25
CA LYS A 478 42.72 17.62 2.35
C LYS A 478 42.14 18.65 3.32
N LYS A 479 42.97 19.60 3.77
CA LYS A 479 42.53 20.66 4.68
C LYS A 479 41.37 21.47 4.08
N ARG A 480 41.45 21.78 2.77
CA ARG A 480 40.38 22.52 2.09
C ARG A 480 39.07 21.74 1.99
N ILE A 481 39.13 20.43 1.73
CA ILE A 481 37.95 19.55 1.72
C ILE A 481 37.29 19.53 3.11
N GLU A 482 38.09 19.36 4.18
CA GLU A 482 37.59 19.35 5.56
C GLU A 482 36.91 20.68 5.94
N GLU A 483 37.48 21.83 5.55
CA GLU A 483 36.88 23.15 5.77
C GLU A 483 35.51 23.31 5.08
N LEU A 484 35.38 22.83 3.84
CA LEU A 484 34.13 22.90 3.08
C LEU A 484 33.06 21.94 3.65
N GLU A 485 33.46 20.74 4.06
CA GLU A 485 32.57 19.78 4.71
C GLU A 485 32.06 20.31 6.06
N ALA A 486 32.93 20.94 6.86
CA ALA A 486 32.53 21.58 8.11
C ALA A 486 31.50 22.71 7.88
N ARG A 487 31.66 23.51 6.81
CA ARG A 487 30.69 24.54 6.42
C ARG A 487 29.33 23.94 6.04
N LEU A 488 29.31 22.82 5.31
CA LEU A 488 28.09 22.11 4.96
C LEU A 488 27.36 21.55 6.20
N VAL A 489 28.10 21.02 7.17
CA VAL A 489 27.53 20.51 8.44
C VAL A 489 26.94 21.64 9.28
N LYS A 490 27.68 22.75 9.45
CA LYS A 490 27.21 23.92 10.21
C LYS A 490 25.88 24.46 9.67
N ARG A 491 25.76 24.58 8.35
CA ARG A 491 24.52 25.05 7.69
C ARG A 491 23.34 24.09 7.83
N ARG A 492 23.59 22.77 7.87
CA ARG A 492 22.54 21.78 8.17
C ARG A 492 22.00 21.97 9.59
N GLY A 493 22.87 22.32 10.55
CA GLY A 493 22.47 22.63 11.92
C GLY A 493 21.65 23.92 12.04
N GLU A 494 22.06 25.00 11.35
CA GLU A 494 21.33 26.28 11.34
C GLU A 494 19.91 26.14 10.77
N ARG A 495 19.70 25.23 9.82
CA ARG A 495 18.38 24.89 9.25
C ARG A 495 17.47 24.14 10.22
N ALA A 496 18.03 23.31 11.09
CA ALA A 496 17.27 22.58 12.11
C ALA A 496 16.77 23.53 13.21
N GLY A 497 17.60 24.49 13.64
CA GLY A 497 17.24 25.45 14.68
C GLY A 497 16.21 26.50 14.24
N SER A 498 16.23 26.91 12.97
CA SER A 498 15.23 27.86 12.41
C SER A 498 13.85 27.21 12.22
N GLY A 499 13.79 25.92 11.87
CA GLY A 499 12.54 25.15 11.81
C GLY A 499 11.86 24.97 13.18
N GLU A 500 12.64 24.77 14.25
CA GLU A 500 12.11 24.68 15.62
C GLU A 500 11.55 26.01 16.15
N GLN A 501 12.11 27.16 15.74
CA GLN A 501 11.59 28.47 16.14
C GLN A 501 10.25 28.81 15.48
N LEU A 502 10.06 28.44 14.21
CA LEU A 502 8.77 28.59 13.51
C LEU A 502 7.66 27.71 14.14
N GLN A 503 7.98 26.46 14.50
CA GLN A 503 7.01 25.57 15.18
C GLN A 503 6.63 26.03 16.61
N ARG A 504 7.55 26.67 17.34
CA ARG A 504 7.24 27.24 18.67
C ARG A 504 6.39 28.51 18.61
N GLY A 505 6.42 29.25 17.50
CA GLY A 505 5.59 30.43 17.27
C GLY A 505 4.10 30.08 17.13
N ASP A 506 3.79 29.04 16.35
CA ASP A 506 2.40 28.59 16.11
C ASP A 506 1.76 27.89 17.32
N ASN A 507 2.54 27.23 18.18
CA ASN A 507 1.97 26.63 19.40
C ASN A 507 1.56 27.68 20.47
N ARG A 508 2.12 28.89 20.44
CA ARG A 508 1.73 29.97 21.38
C ARG A 508 0.43 30.68 20.98
N SER A 509 0.05 30.67 19.70
CA SER A 509 -1.24 31.22 19.25
C SER A 509 -2.39 30.25 19.55
N VAL A 510 -2.16 28.94 19.46
CA VAL A 510 -3.15 27.90 19.79
C VAL A 510 -3.45 27.84 21.30
N GLN A 511 -2.45 28.05 22.18
CA GLN A 511 -2.68 28.03 23.64
C GLN A 511 -3.48 29.24 24.16
N ARG A 512 -3.55 30.37 23.43
CA ARG A 512 -4.38 31.52 23.84
C ARG A 512 -5.87 31.32 23.57
N HIS A 513 -6.28 30.37 22.73
CA HIS A 513 -7.71 30.07 22.49
C HIS A 513 -8.28 28.93 23.34
N ALA A 514 -7.44 28.24 24.13
CA ALA A 514 -7.89 27.19 25.04
C ALA A 514 -8.28 27.71 26.45
N GLY A 515 -7.88 28.93 26.81
CA GLY A 515 -8.10 29.49 28.16
C GLY A 515 -9.48 30.11 28.44
N GLU A 516 -10.37 30.21 27.45
CA GLU A 516 -11.67 30.90 27.59
C GLU A 516 -12.88 29.95 27.69
N ARG A 517 -12.70 28.62 27.83
CA ARG A 517 -13.80 27.64 27.83
C ARG A 517 -14.06 26.90 29.16
N ASP A 518 -13.45 27.30 30.27
CA ASP A 518 -13.55 26.59 31.56
C ASP A 518 -14.54 27.18 32.58
N HIS A 519 -15.47 28.05 32.15
CA HIS A 519 -16.44 28.69 33.05
C HIS A 519 -17.90 28.46 32.70
N THR A 520 -18.30 27.24 32.31
CA THR A 520 -19.74 26.87 32.27
C THR A 520 -19.94 25.35 32.33
N GLN A 521 -19.60 24.68 33.42
CA GLN A 521 -20.14 23.35 33.74
C GLN A 521 -20.07 23.11 35.27
N ASN A 522 -20.95 23.74 36.02
CA ASN A 522 -21.22 23.39 37.42
C ASN A 522 -22.63 23.85 37.82
N SER A 523 -23.66 23.18 37.30
CA SER A 523 -25.02 23.25 37.84
C SER A 523 -25.92 22.21 37.15
N PHE A 524 -25.83 20.94 37.51
CA PHE A 524 -26.92 19.96 37.34
C PHE A 524 -26.67 18.78 38.29
N ARG A 525 -26.95 19.00 39.59
CA ARG A 525 -27.27 17.98 40.60
C ARG A 525 -28.10 18.67 41.69
N ALA A 526 -29.42 18.56 41.56
CA ALA A 526 -30.42 18.62 42.62
C ALA A 526 -31.68 17.97 42.05
#